data_AF-A0A9C8XHJ6-F1
#
_entry.id   AF-A0A9C8XHJ6-F1
#
_cell.length_a   1.000
_cell.length_b   1.000
_cell.length_c   1.000
_cell.angle_alpha   90.00
_cell.angle_beta   90.00
_cell.angle_gamma   90.00
#
_symmetry.space_group_name_H-M   'P 1'
#
loop_
_entity.id
_entity.type
_entity.pdbx_description
1 polymer ?
#
loop_
_entity_poly.entity_id
_entity_poly.type
_entity_poly.pdbx_seq_one_letter_code
_entity_poly.pdbx_strand_id
1 'polypeptide(L)'
;MLKQILFIMLLLTGAGLTACAADENAQKQTGATEESAPADNAGIDETLCPETRPQICTREYRPVCGRLAEGGSKTYSNGCEACADGEVVAFSADACAE
;
A
#
# COMPACT_ATOMS: atom_id res chain seq x y z
N MET A 1 -1.77 43.86 -34.73
CA MET A 1 -2.03 44.33 -33.35
C MET A 1 -3.39 43.86 -32.80
N LEU A 2 -4.52 44.12 -33.48
CA LEU A 2 -5.86 43.75 -32.99
C LEU A 2 -6.11 42.22 -32.85
N LYS A 3 -5.47 41.40 -33.70
CA LYS A 3 -5.64 39.93 -33.69
C LYS A 3 -4.92 39.23 -32.53
N GLN A 4 -3.87 39.82 -31.96
CA GLN A 4 -3.18 39.29 -30.78
C GLN A 4 -3.96 39.56 -29.48
N ILE A 5 -4.67 40.69 -29.41
CA ILE A 5 -5.51 41.04 -28.24
C ILE A 5 -6.69 40.05 -28.11
N LEU A 6 -7.23 39.56 -29.22
CA LEU A 6 -8.33 38.59 -29.23
C LEU A 6 -7.93 37.21 -28.66
N PHE A 7 -6.69 36.78 -28.85
CA PHE A 7 -6.18 35.52 -28.29
C PHE A 7 -5.91 35.60 -26.78
N ILE A 8 -5.50 36.76 -26.28
CA ILE A 8 -5.22 36.96 -24.85
C ILE A 8 -6.51 36.94 -24.03
N MET A 9 -7.61 37.48 -24.57
CA MET A 9 -8.92 37.45 -23.91
C MET A 9 -9.50 36.03 -23.80
N LEU A 10 -9.16 35.12 -24.72
CA LEU A 10 -9.65 33.73 -24.69
C LEU A 10 -8.95 32.87 -23.61
N LEU A 11 -7.73 33.25 -23.21
CA LEU A 11 -6.95 32.56 -22.18
C LEU A 11 -7.32 32.98 -20.74
N LEU A 12 -7.93 34.16 -20.58
CA LEU A 12 -8.30 34.72 -19.27
C LEU A 12 -9.63 34.19 -18.70
N THR A 13 -10.46 33.53 -19.52
CA THR A 13 -11.72 32.92 -19.07
C THR A 13 -11.65 31.39 -18.95
N GLY A 14 -10.45 30.82 -18.97
CA GLY A 14 -10.21 29.38 -18.76
C GLY A 14 -10.37 28.98 -17.30
N ALA A 15 -11.61 28.66 -16.92
CA ALA A 15 -12.02 27.70 -15.90
C ALA A 15 -11.06 27.49 -14.71
N GLY A 16 -11.19 28.35 -13.70
CA GLY A 16 -10.85 27.97 -12.33
C GLY A 16 -11.92 27.01 -11.80
N LEU A 17 -11.54 25.77 -11.51
CA LEU A 17 -12.26 24.81 -10.68
C LEU A 17 -11.30 23.66 -10.34
N THR A 18 -10.58 23.80 -9.24
CA THR A 18 -10.28 22.68 -8.34
C THR A 18 -9.73 23.24 -7.04
N ALA A 19 -10.62 23.36 -6.06
CA ALA A 19 -10.26 23.44 -4.65
C ALA A 19 -10.13 22.01 -4.11
N CYS A 20 -9.08 21.74 -3.33
CA CYS A 20 -9.08 20.81 -2.19
C CYS A 20 -8.04 21.35 -1.18
N ALA A 21 -8.49 21.61 0.05
CA ALA A 21 -7.68 22.03 1.19
C ALA A 21 -7.61 20.89 2.23
N ALA A 22 -6.46 20.79 2.93
CA ALA A 22 -6.19 20.05 4.18
C ALA A 22 -6.40 18.52 4.14
N ASP A 23 -5.68 17.67 4.88
CA ASP A 23 -5.24 17.83 6.27
C ASP A 23 -4.07 16.87 6.60
N GLU A 24 -3.32 17.25 7.63
CA GLU A 24 -2.23 16.53 8.26
C GLU A 24 -2.70 15.18 8.81
N ASN A 25 -2.08 14.07 8.44
CA ASN A 25 -2.21 12.86 9.24
C ASN A 25 -0.86 12.36 9.71
N ALA A 26 -0.53 12.80 10.91
CA ALA A 26 0.46 12.20 11.77
C ALA A 26 0.19 10.70 11.90
N GLN A 27 1.00 9.87 11.26
CA GLN A 27 1.13 8.46 11.64
C GLN A 27 1.86 8.38 12.98
N LYS A 28 1.09 8.59 14.04
CA LYS A 28 1.41 8.12 15.38
C LYS A 28 1.23 6.60 15.38
N GLN A 29 2.25 5.89 14.91
CA GLN A 29 2.41 4.46 15.16
C GLN A 29 2.76 4.28 16.65
N THR A 30 1.73 4.24 17.48
CA THR A 30 1.83 3.62 18.80
C THR A 30 1.20 2.24 18.70
N GLY A 31 1.98 1.30 18.14
CA GLY A 31 1.79 -0.14 18.30
C GLY A 31 2.82 -0.63 19.31
N ALA A 32 2.37 -1.41 20.27
CA ALA A 32 3.17 -1.90 21.39
C ALA A 32 4.47 -2.56 20.92
N THR A 33 5.54 -2.19 21.62
CA THR A 33 6.86 -2.79 21.57
C THR A 33 6.78 -4.31 21.79
N GLU A 34 7.26 -5.08 20.82
CA GLU A 34 7.91 -6.37 21.09
C GLU A 34 9.24 -6.42 20.31
N GLU A 35 10.27 -6.74 21.07
CA GLU A 35 11.71 -6.78 20.81
C GLU A 35 12.11 -7.25 19.39
N SER A 36 12.55 -6.30 18.56
CA SER A 36 13.25 -6.57 17.31
C SER A 36 14.74 -6.81 17.57
N ALA A 37 15.29 -7.96 17.18
CA ALA A 37 16.72 -8.15 16.94
C ALA A 37 16.98 -8.36 15.43
N PRO A 38 18.10 -7.86 14.86
CA PRO A 38 18.10 -7.28 13.51
C PRO A 38 19.02 -7.98 12.48
N ALA A 39 18.76 -7.61 11.21
CA ALA A 39 19.56 -7.74 9.98
C ALA A 39 19.47 -9.08 9.24
N ASP A 40 19.02 -9.10 7.99
CA ASP A 40 19.54 -8.30 6.88
C ASP A 40 18.47 -7.58 6.03
N ASN A 41 18.63 -6.26 5.93
CA ASN A 41 17.83 -5.41 5.05
C ASN A 41 18.40 -5.46 3.63
N ALA A 42 17.70 -6.16 2.75
CA ALA A 42 17.80 -5.95 1.31
C ALA A 42 16.42 -5.55 0.76
N GLY A 43 15.96 -4.35 1.13
CA GLY A 43 15.00 -3.55 0.34
C GLY A 43 13.86 -4.30 -0.34
N ILE A 44 13.10 -5.09 0.41
CA ILE A 44 11.86 -5.69 -0.02
C ILE A 44 10.74 -5.07 0.80
N ASP A 45 9.77 -4.48 0.11
CA ASP A 45 8.50 -4.00 0.66
C ASP A 45 7.62 -5.20 1.08
N GLU A 46 8.18 -6.04 1.96
CA GLU A 46 7.57 -7.26 2.43
C GLU A 46 7.37 -7.19 3.95
N THR A 47 6.14 -7.50 4.37
CA THR A 47 5.74 -7.69 5.77
C THR A 47 5.90 -9.16 6.13
N LEU A 48 6.72 -9.45 7.15
CA LEU A 48 6.90 -10.81 7.67
C LEU A 48 5.63 -11.28 8.41
N CYS A 49 5.28 -12.55 8.22
CA CYS A 49 4.19 -13.15 8.98
C CYS A 49 4.64 -13.48 10.41
N PRO A 50 3.80 -13.23 11.43
CA PRO A 50 4.12 -13.58 12.80
C PRO A 50 4.12 -15.10 12.99
N GLU A 51 4.95 -15.59 13.92
CA GLU A 51 5.01 -17.01 14.28
C GLU A 51 3.62 -17.55 14.71
N THR A 52 2.87 -16.75 15.47
CA THR A 52 1.49 -17.08 15.84
C THR A 52 0.55 -16.72 14.70
N ARG A 53 0.02 -17.73 14.01
CA ARG A 53 -0.86 -17.52 12.85
C ARG A 53 -2.27 -17.10 13.27
N PRO A 54 -2.85 -16.04 12.67
CA PRO A 54 -4.23 -15.67 12.90
C PRO A 54 -5.17 -16.80 12.46
N GLN A 55 -6.18 -17.09 13.28
CA GLN A 55 -7.19 -18.12 13.00
C GLN A 55 -8.49 -17.54 12.42
N ILE A 56 -8.66 -16.22 12.55
CA ILE A 56 -9.86 -15.50 12.12
C ILE A 56 -9.40 -14.22 11.41
N CYS A 57 -9.88 -14.04 10.18
CA CYS A 57 -9.63 -12.84 9.38
C CYS A 57 -10.92 -12.11 9.05
N THR A 58 -10.81 -10.81 8.80
CA THR A 58 -11.91 -10.01 8.26
C THR A 58 -12.16 -10.40 6.79
N ARG A 59 -13.35 -10.09 6.26
CA ARG A 59 -13.68 -10.27 4.83
C ARG A 59 -13.25 -9.09 3.98
N GLU A 60 -12.24 -8.36 4.42
CA GLU A 60 -11.71 -7.21 3.68
C GLU A 60 -10.96 -7.70 2.44
N TYR A 61 -11.17 -7.03 1.31
CA TYR A 61 -10.43 -7.30 0.08
C TYR A 61 -9.44 -6.17 -0.19
N ARG A 62 -8.19 -6.40 0.21
CA ARG A 62 -7.00 -5.56 -0.06
C ARG A 62 -5.87 -6.52 -0.42
N PRO A 63 -5.80 -6.97 -1.68
CA PRO A 63 -5.00 -8.13 -2.04
C PRO A 63 -3.51 -7.90 -1.78
N VAL A 64 -2.82 -8.99 -1.45
CA VAL A 64 -1.39 -9.02 -1.16
C VAL A 64 -0.73 -10.19 -1.88
N CYS A 65 0.57 -10.10 -2.13
CA CYS A 65 1.36 -11.17 -2.71
C CYS A 65 2.13 -11.88 -1.62
N GLY A 66 1.69 -13.07 -1.23
CA GLY A 66 2.33 -13.90 -0.22
C GLY A 66 3.49 -14.71 -0.82
N ARG A 67 4.65 -14.66 -0.17
CA ARG A 67 5.83 -15.47 -0.49
C ARG A 67 5.78 -16.77 0.31
N LEU A 68 5.89 -17.90 -0.39
CA LEU A 68 5.82 -19.23 0.21
C LEU A 68 7.21 -19.67 0.72
N ALA A 69 7.22 -20.45 1.80
CA ALA A 69 8.44 -20.99 2.41
C ALA A 69 9.21 -21.91 1.44
N GLU A 70 8.49 -22.72 0.66
CA GLU A 70 9.05 -23.62 -0.35
C GLU A 70 9.47 -22.91 -1.64
N GLY A 71 9.21 -21.60 -1.73
CA GLY A 71 9.45 -20.77 -2.90
C GLY A 71 8.18 -20.50 -3.72
N GLY A 72 8.25 -19.45 -4.53
CA GLY A 72 7.11 -18.94 -5.29
C GLY A 72 6.24 -17.97 -4.49
N SER A 73 5.18 -17.50 -5.15
CA SER A 73 4.26 -16.51 -4.59
C SER A 73 2.82 -16.77 -4.98
N LYS A 74 1.89 -16.30 -4.15
CA LYS A 74 0.45 -16.47 -4.36
C LYS A 74 -0.31 -15.24 -3.88
N THR A 75 -1.33 -14.84 -4.63
CA THR A 75 -2.20 -13.73 -4.23
C THR A 75 -3.19 -14.18 -3.15
N TYR A 76 -3.31 -13.40 -2.09
CA TYR A 76 -4.30 -13.59 -1.02
C TYR A 76 -5.23 -12.37 -0.92
N SER A 77 -6.43 -12.55 -0.37
CA SER A 77 -7.45 -11.49 -0.30
C SER A 77 -7.03 -10.30 0.55
N ASN A 78 -6.22 -10.55 1.58
CA ASN A 78 -5.61 -9.55 2.46
C ASN A 78 -4.41 -10.15 3.23
N GLY A 79 -3.64 -9.30 3.92
CA GLY A 79 -2.48 -9.71 4.71
C GLY A 79 -2.79 -10.69 5.86
N CYS A 80 -4.00 -10.61 6.44
CA CYS A 80 -4.41 -11.59 7.46
C CYS A 80 -4.57 -12.98 6.84
N GLU A 81 -5.27 -13.09 5.70
CA GLU A 81 -5.44 -14.38 5.02
C GLU A 81 -4.10 -14.93 4.51
N ALA A 82 -3.18 -14.07 4.07
CA ALA A 82 -1.82 -14.50 3.73
C ALA A 82 -1.11 -15.12 4.94
N CYS A 83 -1.10 -14.45 6.09
CA CYS A 83 -0.42 -14.98 7.27
C CYS A 83 -1.22 -16.05 8.02
N ALA A 84 -2.50 -16.27 7.72
CA ALA A 84 -3.25 -17.43 8.21
C ALA A 84 -2.78 -18.72 7.53
N ASP A 85 -2.27 -18.63 6.31
CA ASP A 85 -1.69 -19.74 5.57
C ASP A 85 -0.29 -20.08 6.12
N GLY A 86 -0.15 -21.28 6.68
CA GLY A 86 1.09 -21.76 7.30
C GLY A 86 2.28 -21.87 6.34
N GLU A 87 2.03 -21.86 5.03
CA GLU A 87 3.07 -21.94 4.00
C GLU A 87 3.67 -20.56 3.66
N VAL A 88 2.99 -19.47 4.02
CA VAL A 88 3.44 -18.10 3.71
C VAL A 88 4.39 -17.58 4.78
N VAL A 89 5.54 -17.06 4.39
CA VAL A 89 6.56 -16.48 5.31
C VAL A 89 6.52 -14.95 5.38
N ALA A 90 6.09 -14.32 4.29
CA ALA A 90 5.98 -12.86 4.17
C ALA A 90 4.96 -12.50 3.08
N PHE A 91 4.50 -11.26 3.05
CA PHE A 91 3.72 -10.74 1.94
C PHE A 91 4.11 -9.31 1.57
N SER A 92 4.01 -8.94 0.30
CA SER A 92 4.10 -7.55 -0.15
C SER A 92 2.71 -6.94 -0.31
N ALA A 93 2.65 -5.60 -0.37
CA ALA A 93 1.43 -4.93 -0.83
C ALA A 93 1.07 -5.34 -2.26
N ASP A 94 -0.23 -5.25 -2.58
CA ASP A 94 -0.85 -5.58 -3.86
C ASP A 94 -0.77 -7.06 -4.28
N ALA A 95 -1.60 -7.45 -5.24
CA ALA A 95 -1.60 -8.82 -5.79
C ALA A 95 -0.25 -9.15 -6.46
N CYS A 96 0.06 -10.45 -6.58
CA CYS A 96 1.24 -10.87 -7.32
C CYS A 96 1.18 -10.43 -8.80
N ALA A 97 2.33 -10.03 -9.35
CA ALA A 97 2.46 -9.79 -10.78
C ALA A 97 2.28 -11.11 -11.55
N GLU A 98 1.54 -11.06 -12.66
CA GLU A 98 1.32 -12.21 -13.56
C GLU A 98 2.43 -12.35 -14.61
#